data_AF-A0A3D9XIG3-F1
#
_entry.id   AF-A0A3D9XIG3-F1
#
_cell.length_a   1.000
_cell.length_b   1.000
_cell.length_c   1.000
_cell.angle_alpha   90.00
_cell.angle_beta   90.00
_cell.angle_gamma   90.00
#
_symmetry.space_group_name_H-M   'P 1'
#
loop_
_entity.id
_entity.type
_entity.pdbx_description
1 polymer ?
#
loop_
_entity_poly.entity_id
_entity_poly.type
_entity_poly.pdbx_seq_one_letter_code
_entity_poly.pdbx_strand_id
1 'polypeptide(L)'
;MTRFALLFGACGLIVLATPSVAQGTDFNVTYHVERTPAAQLSIETCGKAVVEIATKAGLHTATQSYPGQLVTVSGGAEGSGAFIAQCIAVDDKTVSVVQGIDYRPHKGALGEFADQAFAAVKAAVQ
;
A
#
# COMPACT_ATOMS: atom_id res chain seq x y z
N MET A 1 -33.50 -67.49 24.09
CA MET A 1 -34.11 -66.13 24.10
C MET A 1 -33.14 -65.29 24.93
N THR A 2 -32.45 -64.27 24.42
CA THR A 2 -32.95 -63.07 23.75
C THR A 2 -31.80 -62.42 22.97
N ARG A 3 -32.03 -62.04 21.71
CA ARG A 3 -31.08 -61.30 20.85
C ARG A 3 -31.13 -59.83 21.25
N PHE A 4 -30.04 -59.28 21.77
CA PHE A 4 -29.94 -57.84 22.06
C PHE A 4 -29.23 -57.16 20.89
N ALA A 5 -29.98 -56.34 20.16
CA ALA A 5 -29.53 -55.59 19.00
C ALA A 5 -28.53 -54.51 19.43
N LEU A 6 -27.32 -54.53 18.85
CA LEU A 6 -26.37 -53.43 18.91
C LEU A 6 -26.53 -52.57 17.64
N LEU A 7 -27.43 -51.59 17.72
CA LEU A 7 -27.46 -50.44 16.82
C LEU A 7 -26.50 -49.39 17.41
N PHE A 8 -25.26 -49.37 16.95
CA PHE A 8 -24.34 -48.28 17.24
C PHE A 8 -24.73 -47.08 16.38
N GLY A 9 -25.29 -46.06 17.04
CA GLY A 9 -25.70 -44.80 16.43
C GLY A 9 -24.51 -44.04 15.87
N ALA A 10 -24.58 -43.71 14.58
CA ALA A 10 -23.70 -42.74 13.95
C ALA A 10 -24.12 -41.33 14.41
N CYS A 11 -23.54 -40.84 15.51
CA CYS A 11 -23.59 -39.42 15.86
C CYS A 11 -22.74 -38.64 14.84
N GLY A 12 -23.40 -38.10 13.81
CA GLY A 12 -22.80 -37.11 12.91
C GLY A 12 -22.45 -35.84 13.69
N LEU A 13 -21.16 -35.62 13.92
CA LEU A 13 -20.63 -34.33 14.34
C LEU A 13 -20.76 -33.36 13.15
N ILE A 14 -21.87 -32.63 13.10
CA ILE A 14 -21.96 -31.41 12.29
C ILE A 14 -21.03 -30.39 12.97
N VAL A 15 -19.80 -30.31 12.51
CA VAL A 15 -18.91 -29.19 12.82
C VAL A 15 -19.56 -27.96 12.21
N LEU A 16 -20.22 -27.17 13.05
CA LEU A 16 -20.63 -25.81 12.71
C LEU A 16 -19.34 -25.02 12.46
N ALA A 17 -18.94 -24.92 11.20
CA ALA A 17 -17.92 -23.98 10.77
C ALA A 17 -18.48 -22.59 11.08
N THR A 18 -18.06 -22.00 12.20
CA THR A 18 -18.30 -20.58 12.45
C THR A 18 -17.64 -19.84 11.29
N PRO A 19 -18.36 -19.00 10.53
CA PRO A 19 -17.73 -18.19 9.50
C PRO A 19 -16.67 -17.36 10.20
N SER A 20 -15.41 -17.51 9.78
CA SER A 20 -14.39 -16.50 10.11
C SER A 20 -14.89 -15.20 9.50
N VAL A 21 -15.45 -14.32 10.33
CA VAL A 21 -15.50 -12.90 10.03
C VAL A 21 -14.05 -12.49 9.86
N ALA A 22 -13.62 -12.31 8.60
CA ALA A 22 -12.40 -11.59 8.31
C ALA A 22 -12.48 -10.29 9.12
N GLN A 23 -11.59 -10.13 10.10
CA GLN A 23 -11.48 -8.91 10.87
C GLN A 23 -11.02 -7.85 9.88
N GLY A 24 -11.97 -7.24 9.17
CA GLY A 24 -11.74 -6.10 8.30
C GLY A 24 -11.34 -4.95 9.20
N THR A 25 -10.06 -4.84 9.51
CA THR A 25 -9.50 -3.52 9.77
C THR A 25 -9.71 -2.76 8.48
N ASP A 26 -10.80 -2.01 8.42
CA ASP A 26 -11.16 -1.23 7.25
C ASP A 26 -10.04 -0.23 6.98
N PHE A 27 -9.32 -0.41 5.88
CA PHE A 27 -8.30 0.53 5.41
C PHE A 27 -8.66 0.99 4.00
N ASN A 28 -8.25 2.22 3.67
CA ASN A 28 -8.40 2.77 2.33
C ASN A 28 -7.02 2.89 1.69
N VAL A 29 -6.89 2.49 0.43
CA VAL A 29 -5.66 2.68 -0.35
C VAL A 29 -5.96 3.61 -1.51
N THR A 30 -5.29 4.76 -1.52
CA THR A 30 -5.16 5.60 -2.71
C THR A 30 -3.90 5.18 -3.44
N TYR A 31 -4.03 4.92 -4.75
CA TYR A 31 -2.96 4.33 -5.56
C TYR A 31 -2.81 5.07 -6.88
N HIS A 32 -1.60 5.53 -7.17
CA HIS A 32 -1.27 6.18 -8.44
C HIS A 32 -0.05 5.53 -9.08
N VAL A 33 -0.07 5.39 -10.40
CA VAL A 33 1.07 4.91 -11.20
C VAL A 33 1.24 5.78 -12.42
N GLU A 34 2.46 6.19 -12.71
CA GLU A 34 2.82 6.93 -13.93
C GLU A 34 4.11 6.37 -14.53
N ARG A 35 4.22 6.47 -15.86
CA ARG A 35 5.42 6.06 -16.60
C ARG A 35 5.95 7.27 -17.37
N THR A 36 7.06 7.81 -16.90
CA THR A 36 7.69 8.98 -17.52
C THR A 36 8.98 8.56 -18.23
N PRO A 37 9.31 9.08 -19.43
CA PRO A 37 10.63 8.89 -20.01
C PRO A 37 11.74 9.27 -19.03
N ALA A 38 12.74 8.41 -18.86
CA ALA A 38 13.86 8.62 -17.94
C ALA A 38 14.68 9.87 -18.31
N ALA A 39 14.64 10.26 -19.58
CA ALA A 39 15.23 11.51 -20.07
C ALA A 39 14.53 12.77 -19.52
N GLN A 40 13.27 12.67 -19.09
CA GLN A 40 12.47 13.77 -18.57
C GLN A 40 12.34 13.74 -17.04
N LEU A 41 12.49 12.56 -16.43
CA LEU A 41 12.41 12.38 -14.99
C LEU A 41 13.27 11.21 -14.56
N SER A 42 14.30 11.45 -13.74
CA SER A 42 15.09 10.38 -13.13
C SER A 42 14.42 9.82 -11.87
N ILE A 43 14.81 8.61 -11.45
CA ILE A 43 14.30 8.00 -10.22
C ILE A 43 14.67 8.83 -8.98
N GLU A 44 15.83 9.50 -8.99
CA GLU A 44 16.29 10.36 -7.91
C GLU A 44 15.45 11.64 -7.81
N THR A 45 15.15 12.28 -8.95
CA THR A 45 14.30 13.47 -8.99
C THR A 45 12.87 13.15 -8.59
N CYS A 46 12.35 12.00 -9.04
CA CYS A 46 11.06 11.47 -8.61
C CYS A 46 11.01 11.28 -7.08
N GLY A 47 11.99 10.58 -6.50
CA GLY A 47 12.04 10.33 -5.06
C GLY A 47 12.18 11.64 -4.26
N LYS A 48 13.01 12.57 -4.74
CA LYS A 48 13.18 13.89 -4.14
C LYS A 48 11.87 14.69 -4.10
N ALA A 49 11.11 14.69 -5.19
CA ALA A 49 9.81 15.38 -5.24
C ALA A 49 8.84 14.86 -4.16
N VAL A 50 8.83 13.53 -3.92
CA VAL A 50 8.02 12.93 -2.85
C VAL A 50 8.51 13.35 -1.47
N VAL A 51 9.83 13.29 -1.21
CA VAL A 51 10.42 13.70 0.08
C VAL A 51 10.09 15.16 0.40
N GLU A 52 10.17 16.05 -0.59
CA GLU A 52 9.86 17.47 -0.40
C GLU A 52 8.41 17.70 0.02
N ILE A 53 7.45 17.02 -0.62
CA ILE A 53 6.03 17.14 -0.24
C ILE A 53 5.77 16.50 1.12
N ALA A 54 6.34 15.33 1.40
CA ALA A 54 6.18 14.67 2.69
C ALA A 54 6.73 15.53 3.85
N THR A 55 7.87 16.19 3.63
CA THR A 55 8.46 17.14 4.58
C THR A 55 7.55 18.36 4.80
N LYS A 56 6.99 18.94 3.72
CA LYS A 56 6.01 20.04 3.82
C LYS A 56 4.73 19.64 4.54
N ALA A 57 4.31 18.39 4.41
CA ALA A 57 3.17 17.81 5.10
C ALA A 57 3.48 17.43 6.57
N GLY A 58 4.73 17.60 7.04
CA GLY A 58 5.13 17.25 8.40
C GLY A 58 5.16 15.74 8.66
N LEU A 59 5.22 14.92 7.61
CA LEU A 59 5.26 13.46 7.74
C LEU A 59 6.69 12.98 8.01
N HIS A 60 6.82 11.97 8.86
CA HIS A 60 8.08 11.24 8.99
C HIS A 60 8.37 10.50 7.68
N THR A 61 9.63 10.55 7.24
CA THR A 61 10.07 9.87 6.02
C THR A 61 11.31 9.04 6.25
N ALA A 62 11.37 7.90 5.58
CA ALA A 62 12.55 7.08 5.39
C ALA A 62 12.76 6.91 3.88
N THR A 63 13.99 7.10 3.42
CA THR A 63 14.35 6.93 2.01
C THR A 63 15.34 5.79 1.89
N GLN A 64 15.07 4.87 0.97
CA GLN A 64 15.96 3.79 0.59
C GLN A 64 16.28 3.91 -0.90
N SER A 65 17.56 3.91 -1.23
CA SER A 65 18.01 4.11 -2.61
C SER A 65 18.90 2.96 -3.07
N TYR A 66 18.58 2.45 -4.25
CA TYR A 66 19.35 1.50 -5.03
C TYR A 66 19.72 2.18 -6.35
N PRO A 67 20.96 2.69 -6.48
CA PRO A 67 21.35 3.50 -7.62
C PRO A 67 21.02 2.85 -8.97
N GLY A 68 20.37 3.62 -9.85
CA GLY A 68 19.97 3.18 -11.19
C GLY A 68 18.85 2.13 -11.23
N GLN A 69 18.22 1.79 -10.10
CA GLN A 69 17.18 0.75 -10.04
C GLN A 69 15.91 1.23 -9.34
N LEU A 70 16.04 1.75 -8.12
CA LEU A 70 14.88 2.02 -7.27
C LEU A 70 15.19 3.09 -6.22
N VAL A 71 14.28 4.05 -6.07
CA VAL A 71 14.19 4.89 -4.87
C VAL A 71 12.84 4.63 -4.22
N THR A 72 12.85 4.23 -2.95
CA THR A 72 11.65 4.08 -2.13
C THR A 72 11.62 5.17 -1.08
N VAL A 73 10.50 5.88 -0.98
CA VAL A 73 10.20 6.84 0.09
C VAL A 73 9.00 6.31 0.83
N SER A 74 9.15 6.01 2.10
CA SER A 74 8.07 5.54 2.96
C SER A 74 7.91 6.44 4.15
N GLY A 75 6.70 6.53 4.69
CA GLY A 75 6.43 7.36 5.84
C GLY A 75 5.01 7.20 6.34
N GLY A 76 4.56 8.13 7.18
CA GLY A 76 3.20 8.11 7.68
C GLY A 76 3.00 8.91 8.94
N ALA A 77 1.85 8.66 9.56
CA ALA A 77 1.47 9.20 10.85
C ALA A 77 0.93 8.06 11.72
N GLU A 78 1.52 7.90 12.90
CA GLU A 78 1.17 6.83 13.84
C GLU A 78 -0.34 6.80 14.14
N GLY A 79 -0.93 5.60 14.13
CA GLY A 79 -2.36 5.40 14.33
C GLY A 79 -3.28 5.92 13.21
N SER A 80 -2.76 6.65 12.22
CA SER A 80 -3.57 7.25 11.15
C SER A 80 -3.37 6.57 9.80
N GLY A 81 -2.14 6.21 9.47
CA GLY A 81 -1.83 5.57 8.20
C GLY A 81 -0.36 5.63 7.82
N ALA A 82 -0.04 5.06 6.67
CA ALA A 82 1.29 5.05 6.08
C ALA A 82 1.23 5.44 4.60
N PHE A 83 2.38 5.77 4.03
CA PHE A 83 2.54 5.90 2.60
C PHE A 83 3.81 5.19 2.15
N ILE A 84 3.81 4.77 0.88
CA ILE A 84 4.99 4.32 0.17
C ILE A 84 4.96 4.89 -1.24
N ALA A 85 6.08 5.45 -1.66
CA ALA A 85 6.33 5.85 -3.03
C ALA A 85 7.56 5.14 -3.56
N GLN A 86 7.48 4.60 -4.76
CA GLN A 86 8.57 3.90 -5.44
C GLN A 86 8.81 4.56 -6.78
N CYS A 87 10.04 4.97 -7.03
CA CYS A 87 10.52 5.46 -8.31
C CYS A 87 11.46 4.40 -8.88
N ILE A 88 10.99 3.68 -9.90
CA ILE A 88 11.60 2.44 -10.41
C ILE A 88 12.14 2.72 -11.80
N ALA A 89 13.40 2.35 -12.05
CA ALA A 89 13.95 2.36 -13.40
C ALA A 89 13.47 1.12 -14.14
N VAL A 90 12.76 1.31 -15.26
CA VAL A 90 12.27 0.23 -16.13
C VAL A 90 12.56 0.64 -17.57
N ASP A 91 13.51 -0.04 -18.21
CA ASP A 91 14.01 0.30 -19.55
C ASP A 91 14.40 1.79 -19.66
N ASP A 92 13.78 2.53 -20.58
CA ASP A 92 13.98 3.96 -20.79
C ASP A 92 13.00 4.83 -19.98
N LYS A 93 12.32 4.26 -18.98
CA LYS A 93 11.28 4.93 -18.18
C LYS A 93 11.64 4.96 -16.69
N THR A 94 11.19 6.02 -16.05
CA THR A 94 10.98 6.08 -14.60
C THR A 94 9.50 5.79 -14.34
N VAL A 95 9.23 4.70 -13.64
CA VAL A 95 7.89 4.36 -13.15
C VAL A 95 7.75 4.89 -11.74
N SER A 96 6.78 5.76 -11.50
CA SER A 96 6.42 6.21 -10.16
C SER A 96 5.18 5.45 -9.69
N VAL A 97 5.24 4.87 -8.50
CA VAL A 97 4.11 4.26 -7.80
C VAL A 97 3.95 5.02 -6.50
N VAL A 98 2.78 5.59 -6.22
CA VAL A 98 2.50 6.31 -4.97
C VAL A 98 1.27 5.71 -4.32
N GLN A 99 1.43 5.25 -3.08
CA GLN A 99 0.37 4.65 -2.29
C GLN A 99 0.20 5.40 -0.98
N GLY A 100 -1.03 5.84 -0.71
CA GLY A 100 -1.45 6.32 0.60
C GLY A 100 -2.38 5.30 1.23
N ILE A 101 -2.07 4.87 2.45
CA ILE A 101 -2.80 3.85 3.20
C ILE A 101 -3.38 4.53 4.44
N ASP A 102 -4.68 4.75 4.47
CA ASP A 102 -5.39 5.26 5.64
C ASP A 102 -5.97 4.09 6.44
N TYR A 103 -5.72 4.04 7.76
CA TYR A 103 -6.24 2.99 8.65
C TYR A 103 -7.70 3.26 9.06
N ARG A 104 -8.54 3.51 8.06
CA ARG A 104 -9.98 3.75 8.14
C ARG A 104 -10.63 3.42 6.77
N PRO A 105 -11.94 3.19 6.68
CA PRO A 105 -12.60 2.77 5.43
C PRO A 105 -12.58 3.80 4.29
N HIS A 106 -12.33 5.06 4.61
CA HIS A 106 -12.42 6.17 3.66
C HIS A 106 -11.07 6.85 3.48
N LYS A 107 -10.89 7.47 2.32
CA LYS A 107 -9.70 8.27 2.03
C LYS A 107 -9.52 9.33 3.12
N GLY A 108 -8.32 9.38 3.68
CA GLY A 108 -7.92 10.34 4.70
C GLY A 108 -6.67 11.10 4.28
N ALA A 109 -5.92 11.57 5.28
CA ALA A 109 -4.75 12.40 5.06
C ALA A 109 -3.64 11.70 4.25
N LEU A 110 -3.50 10.38 4.35
CA LEU A 110 -2.47 9.66 3.60
C LEU A 110 -2.88 9.48 2.15
N GLY A 111 -4.16 9.25 1.88
CA GLY A 111 -4.68 9.28 0.53
C GLY A 111 -4.61 10.66 -0.12
N GLU A 112 -4.90 11.74 0.62
CA GLU A 112 -4.72 13.12 0.14
C GLU A 112 -3.24 13.43 -0.15
N PHE A 113 -2.34 12.98 0.74
CA PHE A 113 -0.90 13.06 0.50
C PHE A 113 -0.51 12.32 -0.77
N ALA A 114 -1.06 11.13 -1.03
CA ALA A 114 -0.74 10.37 -2.24
C ALA A 114 -1.12 11.13 -3.52
N ASP A 115 -2.24 11.85 -3.54
CA ASP A 115 -2.60 12.73 -4.67
C ASP A 115 -1.59 13.87 -4.84
N GLN A 116 -1.19 14.51 -3.73
CA GLN A 116 -0.25 15.63 -3.76
C GLN A 116 1.14 15.19 -4.19
N ALA A 117 1.62 14.06 -3.68
CA ALA A 117 2.89 13.47 -4.06
C ALA A 117 2.89 13.07 -5.54
N PHE A 118 1.79 12.49 -6.04
CA PHE A 118 1.63 12.19 -7.46
C PHE A 118 1.68 13.45 -8.33
N ALA A 119 0.95 14.50 -7.95
CA ALA A 119 0.98 15.79 -8.65
C ALA A 119 2.39 16.41 -8.65
N ALA A 120 3.11 16.32 -7.54
CA ALA A 120 4.49 16.82 -7.44
C ALA A 120 5.45 16.03 -8.32
N VAL A 121 5.33 14.71 -8.40
CA VAL A 121 6.11 13.88 -9.33
C VAL A 121 5.84 14.30 -10.78
N LYS A 122 4.58 14.53 -11.15
CA LYS A 122 4.23 15.01 -12.49
C LYS A 122 4.76 16.42 -12.79
N ALA A 123 4.80 17.29 -11.79
CA ALA A 123 5.35 18.63 -11.93
C ALA A 123 6.89 18.65 -12.04
N ALA A 124 7.55 17.57 -11.61
CA ALA A 124 9.02 17.44 -11.68
C ALA A 124 9.53 16.95 -13.04
N VAL A 125 8.64 16.62 -13.98
CA VAL A 125 8.97 16.21 -15.35
C VAL A 125 9.48 17.41 -16.15
N GLN A 126 10.63 17.28 -16.80
CA GLN A 126 11.31 18.35 -17.56
C GLN A 126 11.57 17.98 -19.01
#